data_AF-A0A6L7UJ51-F1
#
_entry.id   AF-A0A6L7UJ51-F1
#
_cell.length_a   1.000
_cell.length_b   1.000
_cell.length_c   1.000
_cell.angle_alpha   90.00
_cell.angle_beta   90.00
_cell.angle_gamma   90.00
#
_symmetry.space_group_name_H-M   'P 1'
#
loop_
_entity.id
_entity.type
_entity.pdbx_description
1 polymer ?
#
loop_
_entity_poly.entity_id
_entity_poly.type
_entity_poly.pdbx_seq_one_letter_code
_entity_poly.pdbx_strand_id
1 'polypeptide(L)'
;MSVRISGLTIIALLAGVLGGPRPAAAQVTPADSAAVLVATAGDFEERGELDVARALYEEVVRRYPDTPGAALARARLEGLGAPAGAVPAGLGQGGVAQDRRGDTEFRVWSTLYGLWLGGVAVPTLADATSSESHGVGLLLGGPVGYVAGRVFSPSLSVGRSRTISWAGTWGTWQGLGWAHALNLGADPDCEYCDPDDQEAFTAAVAGGLAGIATAALLARDTSEGTASATYLGSLWGTWFGLGGAVTLDLEDDAMWASTLLVGNAGLIAGALAGGRFDLSSRRAHLISLGGLIGGFGGVGIALITKPDSDSGAFVIPLATSLAGLGLGVLLTPEDDGAPEGESSAAGAASGSLSPALLNWSDGGRLEVGLPLPFATTVADPRRNGQRHTAWNVPLVSLRF
;
A
#
# COMPACT_ATOMS: atom_id res chain seq x y z
N MET A 1 25.95 -28.00 -22.08
CA MET A 1 26.96 -27.81 -21.01
C MET A 1 26.20 -27.89 -19.69
N SER A 2 26.28 -29.01 -18.96
CA SER A 2 25.40 -29.26 -17.81
C SER A 2 25.95 -28.55 -16.56
N VAL A 3 25.34 -27.44 -16.16
CA VAL A 3 25.65 -26.80 -14.89
C VAL A 3 24.97 -27.61 -13.79
N ARG A 4 25.73 -28.51 -13.14
CA ARG A 4 25.27 -29.16 -11.91
C ARG A 4 25.34 -28.15 -10.78
N ILE A 5 24.25 -27.41 -10.58
CA ILE A 5 24.06 -26.63 -9.35
C ILE A 5 24.00 -27.64 -8.21
N SER A 6 25.09 -27.73 -7.45
CA SER A 6 25.22 -28.64 -6.33
C SER A 6 24.21 -28.22 -5.25
N GLY A 7 23.24 -29.08 -4.95
CA GLY A 7 22.21 -28.88 -3.92
C GLY A 7 22.71 -28.66 -2.48
N LEU A 8 24.02 -28.47 -2.30
CA LEU A 8 24.67 -28.20 -1.02
C LEU A 8 24.57 -26.73 -0.59
N THR A 9 24.39 -25.78 -1.51
CA THR A 9 24.33 -24.35 -1.13
C THR A 9 22.96 -23.94 -0.56
N ILE A 10 21.86 -24.60 -0.98
CA ILE A 10 20.50 -24.33 -0.47
C ILE A 10 20.32 -24.92 0.94
N ILE A 11 21.01 -26.02 1.26
CA ILE A 11 20.95 -26.63 2.60
C ILE A 11 21.72 -25.79 3.63
N ALA A 12 22.76 -25.05 3.23
CA ALA A 12 23.51 -24.18 4.14
C ALA A 12 22.69 -22.97 4.64
N LEU A 13 21.73 -22.46 3.84
CA LEU A 13 20.84 -21.38 4.29
C LEU A 13 19.68 -21.89 5.17
N LEU A 14 19.23 -23.14 4.97
CA LEU A 14 18.19 -23.79 5.79
C LEU A 14 18.72 -24.38 7.11
N ALA A 15 19.99 -24.78 7.17
CA ALA A 15 20.61 -25.34 8.38
C ALA A 15 20.84 -24.30 9.49
N GLY A 16 20.78 -22.99 9.18
CA GLY A 16 20.83 -21.92 10.19
C GLY A 16 19.58 -21.79 11.06
N VAL A 17 18.45 -22.42 10.68
CA VAL A 17 17.17 -22.28 11.38
C VAL A 17 16.84 -23.46 12.31
N LEU A 18 17.48 -24.62 12.13
CA LEU A 18 17.18 -25.83 12.92
C LEU A 18 18.08 -26.04 14.14
N GLY A 19 19.07 -25.16 14.34
CA GLY A 19 19.94 -25.12 15.53
C GLY A 19 19.44 -24.19 16.63
N GLY A 20 18.12 -23.98 16.75
CA GLY A 20 17.57 -23.13 17.80
C GLY A 20 18.00 -23.61 19.19
N PRO A 21 18.49 -22.72 20.08
CA PRO A 21 18.85 -23.11 21.44
C PRO A 21 17.66 -23.80 22.09
N ARG A 22 17.91 -24.96 22.71
CA ARG A 22 16.92 -25.60 23.61
C ARG A 22 16.32 -24.51 24.49
N PRO A 23 15.00 -24.47 24.72
CA PRO A 23 14.39 -23.47 25.58
C PRO A 23 14.98 -23.65 26.98
N ALA A 24 16.03 -22.88 27.26
CA ALA A 24 16.41 -22.54 28.61
C ALA A 24 15.13 -21.95 29.20
N ALA A 25 14.70 -22.46 30.35
CA ALA A 25 13.56 -21.90 31.08
C ALA A 25 13.68 -20.38 31.00
N ALA A 26 12.75 -19.75 30.28
CA ALA A 26 12.89 -18.35 29.89
C ALA A 26 13.10 -17.56 31.16
N GLN A 27 14.34 -17.12 31.38
CA GLN A 27 14.63 -16.25 32.50
C GLN A 27 13.85 -14.99 32.17
N VAL A 28 12.78 -14.74 32.91
CA VAL A 28 11.99 -13.52 32.76
C VAL A 28 12.94 -12.38 33.08
N THR A 29 13.46 -11.74 32.05
CA THR A 29 14.37 -10.62 32.24
C THR A 29 13.55 -9.37 32.59
N PRO A 30 14.17 -8.38 33.24
CA PRO A 30 13.54 -7.07 33.41
C PRO A 30 13.08 -6.46 32.08
N ALA A 31 13.79 -6.73 30.98
CA ALA A 31 13.41 -6.26 29.64
C ALA A 31 12.13 -6.94 29.13
N ASP A 32 11.97 -8.24 29.34
CA ASP A 32 10.75 -8.97 28.94
C ASP A 32 9.53 -8.48 29.73
N SER A 33 9.71 -8.24 31.03
CA SER A 33 8.65 -7.69 31.90
C SER A 33 8.25 -6.28 31.47
N ALA A 34 9.22 -5.44 31.15
CA ALA A 34 8.97 -4.09 30.63
C ALA A 34 8.22 -4.14 29.29
N ALA A 35 8.60 -5.03 28.37
CA ALA A 35 7.96 -5.17 27.07
C ALA A 35 6.48 -5.58 27.18
N VAL A 36 6.16 -6.52 28.08
CA VAL A 36 4.77 -6.93 28.33
C VAL A 36 3.93 -5.78 28.89
N LEU A 37 4.44 -5.04 29.88
CA LEU A 37 3.72 -3.91 30.47
C LEU A 37 3.51 -2.77 29.47
N VAL A 38 4.48 -2.49 28.61
CA VAL A 38 4.36 -1.51 27.52
C VAL A 38 3.29 -1.94 26.52
N ALA A 39 3.25 -3.22 26.14
CA ALA A 39 2.20 -3.73 25.26
C ALA A 39 0.81 -3.61 25.91
N THR A 40 0.69 -3.98 27.19
CA THR A 40 -0.56 -3.83 27.95
C THR A 40 -1.00 -2.37 28.07
N ALA A 41 -0.07 -1.44 28.33
CA ALA A 41 -0.34 -0.01 28.34
C ALA A 41 -0.87 0.46 26.98
N GLY A 42 -0.29 -0.03 25.89
CA GLY A 42 -0.79 0.16 24.54
C GLY A 42 -2.25 -0.30 24.39
N ASP A 43 -2.60 -1.51 24.85
CA ASP A 43 -3.98 -2.02 24.77
C ASP A 43 -4.99 -1.14 25.55
N PHE A 44 -4.58 -0.49 26.64
CA PHE A 44 -5.40 0.48 27.36
C PHE A 44 -5.50 1.81 26.61
N GLU A 45 -4.40 2.28 26.01
CA GLU A 45 -4.37 3.46 25.16
C GLU A 45 -5.34 3.29 23.97
N GLU A 46 -5.36 2.11 23.35
CA GLU A 46 -6.25 1.77 22.23
C GLU A 46 -7.72 1.75 22.61
N ARG A 47 -8.05 1.42 23.86
CA ARG A 47 -9.41 1.47 24.41
C ARG A 47 -9.84 2.86 24.87
N GLY A 48 -8.96 3.86 24.76
CA GLY A 48 -9.21 5.21 25.26
C GLY A 48 -9.07 5.35 26.77
N GLU A 49 -8.57 4.32 27.46
CA GLU A 49 -8.33 4.32 28.92
C GLU A 49 -6.96 4.97 29.21
N LEU A 50 -6.81 6.23 28.80
CA LEU A 50 -5.53 6.95 28.78
C LEU A 50 -4.87 7.10 30.16
N ASP A 51 -5.68 7.20 31.22
CA ASP A 51 -5.17 7.29 32.59
C ASP A 51 -4.50 5.97 33.02
N VAL A 52 -5.08 4.84 32.62
CA VAL A 52 -4.53 3.51 32.92
C VAL A 52 -3.27 3.26 32.09
N ALA A 53 -3.30 3.61 30.81
CA ALA A 53 -2.14 3.54 29.94
C ALA A 53 -0.97 4.37 30.49
N ARG A 54 -1.24 5.62 30.89
CA ARG A 54 -0.25 6.51 31.51
C ARG A 54 0.34 5.91 32.78
N ALA A 55 -0.50 5.43 33.70
CA ALA A 55 -0.03 4.82 34.93
C ALA A 55 0.86 3.60 34.66
N LEU A 56 0.53 2.77 33.66
CA LEU A 56 1.37 1.64 33.26
C LEU A 56 2.69 2.07 32.63
N TYR A 57 2.70 3.09 31.75
CA TYR A 57 3.94 3.61 31.20
C TYR A 57 4.83 4.23 32.28
N GLU A 58 4.27 5.01 33.22
CA GLU A 58 5.00 5.56 34.37
C GLU A 58 5.61 4.44 35.22
N GLU A 59 4.85 3.36 35.45
CA GLU A 59 5.34 2.19 36.17
C GLU A 59 6.50 1.51 35.44
N VAL A 60 6.45 1.39 34.10
CA VAL A 60 7.55 0.85 33.31
C VAL A 60 8.80 1.71 33.44
N VAL A 61 8.67 3.03 33.31
CA VAL A 61 9.82 3.96 33.42
C VAL A 61 10.42 3.92 34.82
N ARG A 62 9.56 3.85 35.86
CA ARG A 62 9.98 3.81 37.27
C ARG A 62 10.66 2.50 37.65
N ARG A 63 10.12 1.37 37.19
CA ARG A 63 10.56 0.02 37.61
C ARG A 63 11.67 -0.56 36.74
N TYR A 64 11.75 -0.14 35.47
CA TYR A 64 12.68 -0.69 34.48
C TYR A 64 13.44 0.40 33.69
N PRO A 65 14.05 1.40 34.35
CA PRO A 65 14.56 2.61 33.69
C PRO A 65 15.58 2.35 32.59
N ASP A 66 16.40 1.30 32.69
CA ASP A 66 17.49 1.02 31.74
C ASP A 66 17.08 0.03 30.63
N THR A 67 15.78 -0.23 30.45
CA THR A 67 15.28 -1.14 29.42
C THR A 67 14.83 -0.41 28.16
N PRO A 68 14.86 -1.06 26.98
CA PRO A 68 14.24 -0.52 25.77
C PRO A 68 12.75 -0.19 25.95
N GLY A 69 12.04 -0.98 26.77
CA GLY A 69 10.64 -0.73 27.13
C GLY A 69 10.44 0.61 27.84
N ALA A 70 11.32 0.98 28.76
CA ALA A 70 11.27 2.29 29.40
C ALA A 70 11.57 3.45 28.45
N ALA A 71 12.47 3.28 27.46
CA ALA A 71 12.69 4.29 26.43
C ALA A 71 11.41 4.54 25.60
N LEU A 72 10.72 3.46 25.20
CA LEU A 72 9.44 3.57 24.49
C LEU A 72 8.34 4.19 25.38
N ALA A 73 8.25 3.77 26.64
CA ALA A 73 7.28 4.29 27.59
C ALA A 73 7.47 5.79 27.86
N ARG A 74 8.71 6.29 27.95
CA ARG A 74 8.99 7.74 28.03
C ARG A 74 8.49 8.49 26.81
N ALA A 75 8.79 8.01 25.62
CA ALA A 75 8.31 8.64 24.38
C ALA A 75 6.78 8.69 24.33
N ARG A 76 6.10 7.64 24.80
CA ARG A 76 4.63 7.60 24.92
C ARG A 76 4.11 8.57 25.98
N LEU A 77 4.75 8.63 27.15
CA LEU A 77 4.39 9.59 28.20
C LEU A 77 4.58 11.03 27.79
N GLU A 78 5.61 11.34 26.99
CA GLU A 78 5.80 12.67 26.40
C GLU A 78 4.63 13.02 25.46
N GLY A 79 4.15 12.06 24.67
CA GLY A 79 2.95 12.22 23.85
C GLY A 79 1.64 12.37 24.66
N LEU A 80 1.55 11.71 25.82
CA LEU A 80 0.41 11.82 26.75
C LEU A 80 0.49 13.04 27.67
N GLY A 81 1.68 13.61 27.86
CA GLY A 81 2.07 14.52 28.94
C GLY A 81 1.72 15.99 28.73
N ALA A 82 1.05 16.34 27.63
CA ALA A 82 0.37 17.63 27.59
C ALA A 82 -0.70 17.63 28.71
N PRO A 83 -0.64 18.55 29.70
CA PRO A 83 -1.60 18.57 30.80
C PRO A 83 -3.02 18.67 30.24
N ALA A 84 -3.95 17.89 30.80
CA ALA A 84 -5.34 17.75 30.33
C ALA A 84 -6.16 19.06 30.23
N GLY A 85 -5.57 20.21 30.60
CA GLY A 85 -6.14 21.55 30.46
C GLY A 85 -5.43 22.46 29.44
N ALA A 86 -4.35 22.02 28.82
CA ALA A 86 -3.70 22.71 27.71
C ALA A 86 -3.61 21.72 26.55
N VAL A 87 -4.75 21.50 25.89
CA VAL A 87 -4.75 20.97 24.53
C VAL A 87 -4.09 22.05 23.68
N PRO A 88 -2.84 21.90 23.19
CA PRO A 88 -2.43 22.70 22.06
C PRO A 88 -3.48 22.43 20.99
N ALA A 89 -4.18 23.47 20.55
CA ALA A 89 -5.32 23.41 19.65
C ALA A 89 -4.96 22.93 18.22
N GLY A 90 -4.04 21.97 18.09
CA GLY A 90 -3.52 21.46 16.83
C GLY A 90 -2.91 20.06 16.87
N LEU A 91 -2.88 19.36 18.01
CA LEU A 91 -2.46 17.94 18.05
C LEU A 91 -3.62 17.05 18.46
N GLY A 92 -4.58 16.90 17.54
CA GLY A 92 -5.76 16.08 17.72
C GLY A 92 -5.42 14.59 17.92
N GLN A 93 -6.33 13.89 18.59
CA GLN A 93 -6.39 12.44 18.82
C GLN A 93 -6.22 11.57 17.54
N GLY A 94 -6.17 12.18 16.35
CA GLY A 94 -5.93 11.53 15.06
C GLY A 94 -4.49 11.04 14.84
N GLY A 95 -3.48 11.63 15.49
CA GLY A 95 -2.07 11.29 15.22
C GLY A 95 -1.69 9.83 15.52
N VAL A 96 -2.11 9.30 16.67
CA VAL A 96 -1.78 7.91 17.08
C VAL A 96 -2.53 6.86 16.25
N ALA A 97 -3.73 7.19 15.75
CA ALA A 97 -4.48 6.33 14.85
C ALA A 97 -3.92 6.37 13.42
N GLN A 98 -3.50 7.55 12.94
CA GLN A 98 -2.85 7.70 11.64
C GLN A 98 -1.52 6.94 11.58
N ASP A 99 -0.68 7.01 12.62
CA ASP A 99 0.61 6.30 12.63
C ASP A 99 0.46 4.77 12.52
N ARG A 100 -0.57 4.18 13.14
CA ARG A 100 -0.86 2.73 13.03
C ARG A 100 -1.35 2.31 11.64
N ARG A 101 -1.93 3.24 10.87
CA ARG A 101 -2.40 2.96 9.51
C ARG A 101 -1.24 2.77 8.54
N GLY A 102 -0.22 3.61 8.63
CA GLY A 102 0.99 3.50 7.80
C GLY A 102 1.75 2.20 8.06
N ASP A 103 1.80 1.80 9.32
CA ASP A 103 2.37 0.52 9.74
C ASP A 103 1.68 -0.68 9.06
N THR A 104 0.35 -0.71 9.17
CA THR A 104 -0.46 -1.80 8.58
C THR A 104 -0.37 -1.81 7.05
N GLU A 105 -0.46 -0.65 6.40
CA GLU A 105 -0.36 -0.52 4.94
C GLU A 105 0.99 -1.03 4.44
N PHE A 106 2.09 -0.65 5.09
CA PHE A 106 3.42 -1.11 4.71
C PHE A 106 3.61 -2.62 4.87
N ARG A 107 3.09 -3.22 5.95
CA ARG A 107 3.17 -4.67 6.18
C ARG A 107 2.38 -5.47 5.15
N VAL A 108 1.19 -5.00 4.77
CA VAL A 108 0.38 -5.64 3.72
C VAL A 108 1.14 -5.57 2.40
N TRP A 109 1.61 -4.39 2.02
CA TRP A 109 2.38 -4.22 0.79
C TRP A 109 3.65 -5.08 0.79
N SER A 110 4.45 -5.06 1.85
CA SER A 110 5.71 -5.80 1.92
C SER A 110 5.50 -7.32 1.85
N THR A 111 4.38 -7.81 2.40
CA THR A 111 3.97 -9.22 2.28
C THR A 111 3.64 -9.57 0.84
N LEU A 112 2.84 -8.74 0.15
CA LEU A 112 2.49 -8.94 -1.26
C LEU A 112 3.73 -8.83 -2.17
N TYR A 113 4.59 -7.85 -1.92
CA TYR A 113 5.84 -7.68 -2.64
C TYR A 113 6.79 -8.85 -2.38
N GLY A 114 6.84 -9.36 -1.16
CA GLY A 114 7.57 -10.59 -0.81
C GLY A 114 7.03 -11.83 -1.51
N LEU A 115 5.71 -11.98 -1.64
CA LEU A 115 5.09 -13.05 -2.43
C LEU A 115 5.45 -12.94 -3.90
N TRP A 116 5.43 -11.74 -4.48
CA TRP A 116 5.85 -11.52 -5.87
C TRP A 116 7.34 -11.83 -6.07
N LEU A 117 8.21 -11.29 -5.20
CA LEU A 117 9.65 -11.54 -5.25
C LEU A 117 9.98 -13.02 -5.09
N GLY A 118 9.47 -13.65 -4.02
CA GLY A 118 9.77 -15.04 -3.71
C GLY A 118 9.11 -15.99 -4.70
N GLY A 119 7.86 -15.75 -5.07
CA GLY A 119 7.06 -16.67 -5.86
C GLY A 119 7.24 -16.59 -7.37
N VAL A 120 7.64 -15.42 -7.89
CA VAL A 120 7.77 -15.18 -9.33
C VAL A 120 9.17 -14.73 -9.66
N ALA A 121 9.60 -13.57 -9.15
CA ALA A 121 10.84 -12.95 -9.63
C ALA A 121 12.09 -13.79 -9.35
N VAL A 122 12.31 -14.25 -8.11
CA VAL A 122 13.50 -15.02 -7.74
C VAL A 122 13.57 -16.38 -8.46
N PRO A 123 12.48 -17.17 -8.56
CA PRO A 123 12.46 -18.38 -9.39
C PRO A 123 12.81 -18.10 -10.86
N THR A 124 12.19 -17.09 -11.49
CA THR A 124 12.50 -16.72 -12.88
C THR A 124 13.96 -16.30 -13.04
N LEU A 125 14.49 -15.50 -12.10
CA LEU A 125 15.90 -15.12 -12.08
C LEU A 125 16.87 -16.29 -11.91
N ALA A 126 16.40 -17.38 -11.30
CA ALA A 126 17.16 -18.62 -11.14
C ALA A 126 16.92 -19.61 -12.30
N ASP A 127 16.23 -19.19 -13.37
CA ASP A 127 15.80 -20.02 -14.50
C ASP A 127 15.02 -21.27 -14.05
N ALA A 128 14.22 -21.11 -12.99
CA ALA A 128 13.45 -22.20 -12.42
C ALA A 128 12.13 -22.36 -13.19
N THR A 129 12.02 -23.41 -14.01
CA THR A 129 10.81 -23.68 -14.80
C THR A 129 9.76 -24.55 -14.08
N SER A 130 10.11 -25.09 -12.91
CA SER A 130 9.25 -25.99 -12.14
C SER A 130 8.23 -25.21 -11.28
N SER A 131 7.01 -25.72 -11.19
CA SER A 131 5.96 -25.14 -10.33
C SER A 131 6.31 -25.31 -8.85
N GLU A 132 7.09 -26.34 -8.49
CA GLU A 132 7.60 -26.55 -7.14
C GLU A 132 8.50 -25.41 -6.68
N SER A 133 9.37 -24.89 -7.56
CA SER A 133 10.27 -23.78 -7.21
C SER A 133 9.50 -22.49 -6.94
N HIS A 134 8.49 -22.21 -7.77
CA HIS A 134 7.56 -21.09 -7.55
C HIS A 134 6.74 -21.26 -6.27
N GLY A 135 6.27 -22.48 -5.99
CA GLY A 135 5.53 -22.80 -4.77
C GLY A 135 6.35 -22.61 -3.50
N VAL A 136 7.60 -23.10 -3.47
CA VAL A 136 8.54 -22.86 -2.37
C VAL A 136 8.81 -21.36 -2.22
N GLY A 137 9.00 -20.68 -3.34
CA GLY A 137 9.15 -19.24 -3.42
C GLY A 137 8.02 -18.46 -2.76
N LEU A 138 6.76 -18.79 -3.07
CA LEU A 138 5.58 -18.19 -2.47
C LEU A 138 5.49 -18.47 -0.96
N LEU A 139 5.75 -19.72 -0.55
CA LEU A 139 5.71 -20.12 0.86
C LEU A 139 6.72 -19.37 1.73
N LEU A 140 7.88 -19.02 1.18
CA LEU A 140 8.92 -18.27 1.90
C LEU A 140 8.77 -16.76 1.74
N GLY A 141 8.42 -16.29 0.54
CA GLY A 141 8.38 -14.88 0.17
C GLY A 141 7.39 -14.07 1.00
N GLY A 142 6.17 -14.57 1.20
CA GLY A 142 5.15 -13.89 2.00
C GLY A 142 5.58 -13.66 3.46
N PRO A 143 5.95 -14.71 4.21
CA PRO A 143 6.44 -14.56 5.59
C PRO A 143 7.66 -13.65 5.72
N VAL A 144 8.64 -13.77 4.81
CA VAL A 144 9.82 -12.89 4.80
C VAL A 144 9.41 -11.44 4.56
N GLY A 145 8.52 -11.19 3.60
CA GLY A 145 7.95 -9.87 3.32
C GLY A 145 7.19 -9.28 4.51
N TYR A 146 6.39 -10.08 5.21
CA TYR A 146 5.69 -9.67 6.43
C TYR A 146 6.66 -9.27 7.56
N VAL A 147 7.68 -10.09 7.82
CA VAL A 147 8.68 -9.82 8.85
C VAL A 147 9.48 -8.56 8.51
N ALA A 148 9.90 -8.40 7.27
CA ALA A 148 10.57 -7.18 6.81
C ALA A 148 9.67 -5.95 7.02
N GLY A 149 8.40 -6.04 6.60
CA GLY A 149 7.40 -5.01 6.85
C GLY A 149 7.32 -4.63 8.31
N ARG A 150 7.18 -5.61 9.21
CA ARG A 150 7.09 -5.41 10.66
C ARG A 150 8.34 -4.74 11.25
N VAL A 151 9.52 -5.04 10.74
CA VAL A 151 10.78 -4.47 11.22
C VAL A 151 10.92 -3.00 10.80
N PHE A 152 10.53 -2.65 9.57
CA PHE A 152 10.74 -1.31 9.02
C PHE A 152 9.58 -0.33 9.21
N SER A 153 8.38 -0.83 9.48
CA SER A 153 7.14 -0.05 9.62
C SER A 153 6.99 0.84 10.86
N PRO A 154 7.54 0.54 12.06
CA PRO A 154 7.23 1.30 13.27
C PRO A 154 7.62 2.78 13.24
N SER A 155 8.44 3.18 12.26
CA SER A 155 8.93 4.55 12.07
C SER A 155 8.33 5.27 10.87
N LEU A 156 7.33 4.69 10.19
CA LEU A 156 6.79 5.23 8.95
C LEU A 156 5.43 5.87 9.18
N SER A 157 5.34 7.17 8.87
CA SER A 157 4.04 7.84 8.71
C SER A 157 3.25 7.23 7.54
N VAL A 158 1.95 7.50 7.45
CA VAL A 158 1.10 7.05 6.33
C VAL A 158 1.64 7.52 4.99
N GLY A 159 2.00 8.81 4.87
CA GLY A 159 2.54 9.36 3.64
C GLY A 159 3.87 8.71 3.25
N ARG A 160 4.77 8.47 4.22
CA ARG A 160 6.06 7.83 3.97
C ARG A 160 5.93 6.35 3.59
N SER A 161 5.12 5.59 4.32
CA SER A 161 4.85 4.17 3.99
C SER A 161 4.26 4.04 2.60
N ARG A 162 3.24 4.82 2.26
CA ARG A 162 2.64 4.84 0.91
C ARG A 162 3.64 5.23 -0.17
N THR A 163 4.48 6.23 0.09
CA THR A 163 5.51 6.66 -0.87
C THR A 163 6.56 5.59 -1.13
N ILE A 164 7.04 4.89 -0.09
CA ILE A 164 8.02 3.80 -0.23
C ILE A 164 7.39 2.61 -0.96
N SER A 165 6.20 2.18 -0.54
CA SER A 165 5.46 1.08 -1.17
C SER A 165 5.20 1.37 -2.64
N TRP A 166 4.73 2.58 -2.94
CA TRP A 166 4.47 2.98 -4.32
C TRP A 166 5.75 3.07 -5.14
N ALA A 167 6.82 3.65 -4.61
CA ALA A 167 8.08 3.74 -5.34
C ALA A 167 8.68 2.36 -5.64
N GLY A 168 8.50 1.36 -4.77
CA GLY A 168 8.88 -0.02 -5.05
C GLY A 168 8.06 -0.64 -6.18
N THR A 169 6.73 -0.50 -6.14
CA THR A 169 5.86 -0.97 -7.23
C THR A 169 6.13 -0.25 -8.55
N TRP A 170 6.24 1.08 -8.52
CA TRP A 170 6.51 1.91 -9.68
C TRP A 170 7.90 1.64 -10.27
N GLY A 171 8.92 1.51 -9.42
CA GLY A 171 10.27 1.13 -9.84
C GLY A 171 10.28 -0.26 -10.50
N THR A 172 9.50 -1.20 -9.98
CA THR A 172 9.36 -2.54 -10.58
C THR A 172 8.73 -2.45 -11.98
N TRP A 173 7.65 -1.69 -12.11
CA TRP A 173 7.00 -1.40 -13.38
C TRP A 173 7.94 -0.70 -14.38
N GLN A 174 8.68 0.31 -13.94
CA GLN A 174 9.65 1.02 -14.77
C GLN A 174 10.78 0.11 -15.23
N GLY A 175 11.32 -0.73 -14.34
CA GLY A 175 12.34 -1.71 -14.69
C GLY A 175 11.87 -2.67 -15.78
N LEU A 176 10.68 -3.24 -15.60
CA LEU A 176 10.06 -4.13 -16.59
C LEU A 176 9.80 -3.41 -17.92
N GLY A 177 9.16 -2.24 -17.87
CA GLY A 177 8.81 -1.50 -19.07
C GLY A 177 10.03 -1.04 -19.86
N TRP A 178 11.10 -0.58 -19.19
CA TRP A 178 12.34 -0.20 -19.88
C TRP A 178 13.08 -1.41 -20.43
N ALA A 179 12.96 -2.59 -19.81
CA ALA A 179 13.50 -3.81 -20.41
C ALA A 179 12.82 -4.12 -21.74
N HIS A 180 11.49 -4.02 -21.81
CA HIS A 180 10.75 -4.18 -23.07
C HIS A 180 11.07 -3.05 -24.06
N ALA A 181 11.03 -1.79 -23.64
CA ALA A 181 11.27 -0.65 -24.52
C ALA A 181 12.69 -0.60 -25.12
N LEU A 182 13.65 -1.28 -24.49
CA LEU A 182 15.04 -1.36 -24.94
C LEU A 182 15.41 -2.75 -25.48
N ASN A 183 14.44 -3.67 -25.59
CA ASN A 183 14.65 -5.05 -25.98
C ASN A 183 15.82 -5.73 -25.22
N LEU A 184 15.88 -5.52 -23.90
CA LEU A 184 16.83 -6.24 -23.06
C LEU A 184 16.51 -7.74 -23.11
N GLY A 185 17.54 -8.57 -23.31
CA GLY A 185 17.42 -10.02 -23.44
C GLY A 185 17.07 -10.50 -24.84
N ALA A 186 16.87 -9.61 -25.81
CA ALA A 186 16.67 -10.01 -27.20
C ALA A 186 18.02 -10.39 -27.85
N ASP A 187 18.03 -11.53 -28.52
CA ASP A 187 19.15 -11.90 -29.40
C ASP A 187 19.02 -11.09 -30.71
N PRO A 188 19.98 -10.20 -31.02
CA PRO A 188 19.90 -9.36 -32.22
C PRO A 188 19.91 -10.19 -33.52
N ASP A 189 20.38 -11.44 -33.46
CA ASP A 189 20.44 -12.34 -34.61
C ASP A 189 19.17 -13.22 -34.74
N CYS A 190 18.22 -13.14 -33.79
CA CYS A 190 17.01 -13.96 -33.80
C CYS A 190 15.73 -13.12 -33.86
N GLU A 191 15.18 -12.97 -35.06
CA GLU A 191 13.93 -12.21 -35.34
C GLU A 191 12.68 -12.79 -34.65
N TYR A 192 12.70 -14.06 -34.24
CA TYR A 192 11.54 -14.77 -33.67
C TYR A 192 11.79 -15.40 -32.30
N CYS A 193 12.86 -15.01 -31.62
CA CYS A 193 13.10 -15.49 -30.26
C CYS A 193 12.31 -14.62 -29.29
N ASP A 194 11.57 -15.27 -28.39
CA ASP A 194 11.01 -14.57 -27.25
C ASP A 194 12.17 -13.99 -26.42
N PRO A 195 12.09 -12.72 -26.00
CA PRO A 195 13.14 -12.11 -25.17
C PRO A 195 13.32 -12.90 -23.88
N ASP A 196 14.55 -12.97 -23.39
CA ASP A 196 14.84 -13.67 -22.13
C ASP A 196 14.13 -12.99 -20.95
N ASP A 197 13.10 -13.67 -20.42
CA ASP A 197 12.36 -13.25 -19.22
C ASP A 197 13.31 -12.92 -18.06
N GLN A 198 14.48 -13.57 -17.97
CA GLN A 198 15.45 -13.32 -16.91
C GLN A 198 15.91 -11.87 -16.88
N GLU A 199 16.16 -11.24 -18.03
CA GLU A 199 16.62 -9.85 -18.10
C GLU A 199 15.50 -8.87 -17.71
N ALA A 200 14.27 -9.13 -18.19
CA ALA A 200 13.09 -8.34 -17.84
C ALA A 200 12.79 -8.38 -16.33
N PHE A 201 12.84 -9.56 -15.71
CA PHE A 201 12.68 -9.70 -14.26
C PHE A 201 13.85 -9.12 -13.47
N THR A 202 15.08 -9.18 -14.00
CA THR A 202 16.25 -8.55 -13.37
C THR A 202 16.06 -7.03 -13.33
N ALA A 203 15.68 -6.44 -14.45
CA ALA A 203 15.39 -5.02 -14.53
C ALA A 203 14.23 -4.63 -13.61
N ALA A 204 13.16 -5.43 -13.54
CA ALA A 204 12.03 -5.21 -12.64
C ALA A 204 12.47 -5.22 -11.16
N VAL A 205 13.22 -6.22 -10.71
CA VAL A 205 13.73 -6.28 -9.33
C VAL A 205 14.68 -5.12 -9.04
N ALA A 206 15.62 -4.83 -9.93
CA ALA A 206 16.56 -3.72 -9.78
C ALA A 206 15.84 -2.37 -9.68
N GLY A 207 14.87 -2.13 -10.57
CA GLY A 207 14.04 -0.93 -10.56
C GLY A 207 13.22 -0.80 -9.28
N GLY A 208 12.61 -1.89 -8.80
CA GLY A 208 11.86 -1.90 -7.54
C GLY A 208 12.72 -1.58 -6.33
N LEU A 209 13.90 -2.20 -6.21
CA LEU A 209 14.86 -1.91 -5.14
C LEU A 209 15.37 -0.46 -5.21
N ALA A 210 15.69 0.03 -6.41
CA ALA A 210 16.10 1.42 -6.62
C ALA A 210 14.99 2.41 -6.22
N GLY A 211 13.74 2.10 -6.55
CA GLY A 211 12.57 2.89 -6.14
C GLY A 211 12.39 2.94 -4.63
N ILE A 212 12.44 1.79 -3.94
CA ILE A 212 12.38 1.70 -2.48
C ILE A 212 13.49 2.53 -1.84
N ALA A 213 14.73 2.35 -2.28
CA ALA A 213 15.89 3.06 -1.73
C ALA A 213 15.75 4.58 -1.92
N THR A 214 15.35 5.02 -3.12
CA THR A 214 15.14 6.44 -3.44
C THR A 214 14.05 7.05 -2.56
N ALA A 215 12.90 6.39 -2.43
CA ALA A 215 11.82 6.88 -1.57
C ALA A 215 12.18 6.85 -0.09
N ALA A 216 12.90 5.83 0.39
CA ALA A 216 13.34 5.77 1.79
C ALA A 216 14.24 6.97 2.16
N LEU A 217 15.04 7.47 1.20
CA LEU A 217 15.89 8.65 1.36
C LEU A 217 15.12 9.97 1.26
N LEU A 218 14.18 10.09 0.31
CA LEU A 218 13.51 11.35 -0.02
C LEU A 218 12.19 11.60 0.71
N ALA A 219 11.45 10.55 1.11
CA ALA A 219 10.07 10.67 1.61
C ALA A 219 9.96 11.04 3.10
N ARG A 220 10.85 11.89 3.62
CA ARG A 220 10.86 12.23 5.05
C ARG A 220 9.61 12.97 5.49
N ASP A 221 9.12 13.89 4.65
CA ASP A 221 8.04 14.82 4.98
C ASP A 221 6.87 14.77 3.98
N THR A 222 6.68 13.61 3.33
CA THR A 222 5.60 13.47 2.34
C THR A 222 4.24 13.35 3.03
N SER A 223 3.32 14.30 2.75
CA SER A 223 1.94 14.22 3.23
C SER A 223 1.19 13.05 2.58
N GLU A 224 0.17 12.49 3.25
CA GLU A 224 -0.66 11.41 2.69
C GLU A 224 -1.33 11.85 1.37
N GLY A 225 -1.76 13.10 1.32
CA GLY A 225 -2.29 13.78 0.16
C GLY A 225 -1.34 13.77 -1.04
N THR A 226 -0.11 14.24 -0.83
CA THR A 226 0.94 14.25 -1.85
C THR A 226 1.28 12.84 -2.32
N ALA A 227 1.41 11.88 -1.39
CA ALA A 227 1.66 10.49 -1.75
C ALA A 227 0.55 9.90 -2.64
N SER A 228 -0.71 10.20 -2.31
CA SER A 228 -1.89 9.73 -3.06
C SER A 228 -1.98 10.38 -4.43
N ALA A 229 -1.76 11.71 -4.51
CA ALA A 229 -1.74 12.44 -5.78
C ALA A 229 -0.60 11.96 -6.69
N THR A 230 0.59 11.68 -6.13
CA THR A 230 1.73 11.11 -6.85
C THR A 230 1.38 9.74 -7.43
N TYR A 231 0.84 8.83 -6.60
CA TYR A 231 0.39 7.50 -7.00
C TYR A 231 -0.64 7.55 -8.14
N LEU A 232 -1.72 8.30 -7.95
CA LEU A 232 -2.79 8.43 -8.94
C LEU A 232 -2.30 9.13 -10.20
N GLY A 233 -1.45 10.14 -10.06
CA GLY A 233 -0.80 10.84 -11.17
C GLY A 233 -0.02 9.89 -12.07
N SER A 234 0.79 8.98 -11.50
CA SER A 234 1.50 7.95 -12.28
C SER A 234 0.58 6.96 -12.97
N LEU A 235 -0.51 6.52 -12.32
CA LEU A 235 -1.48 5.61 -12.94
C LEU A 235 -2.21 6.28 -14.11
N TRP A 236 -2.72 7.49 -13.91
CA TRP A 236 -3.38 8.25 -14.98
C TRP A 236 -2.40 8.62 -16.10
N GLY A 237 -1.17 9.00 -15.76
CA GLY A 237 -0.10 9.21 -16.75
C GLY A 237 0.17 7.96 -17.58
N THR A 238 0.21 6.78 -16.95
CA THR A 238 0.38 5.50 -17.66
C THR A 238 -0.80 5.20 -18.57
N TRP A 239 -2.03 5.39 -18.07
CA TRP A 239 -3.26 5.19 -18.85
C TRP A 239 -3.31 6.10 -20.08
N PHE A 240 -3.02 7.40 -19.91
CA PHE A 240 -3.00 8.35 -21.03
C PHE A 240 -1.80 8.14 -21.94
N GLY A 241 -0.66 7.68 -21.42
CA GLY A 241 0.50 7.30 -22.21
C GLY A 241 0.20 6.14 -23.14
N LEU A 242 -0.32 5.04 -22.59
CA LEU A 242 -0.74 3.86 -23.36
C LEU A 242 -1.82 4.21 -24.37
N GLY A 243 -2.88 4.87 -23.93
CA GLY A 243 -3.98 5.25 -24.82
C GLY A 243 -3.55 6.23 -25.91
N GLY A 244 -2.65 7.15 -25.60
CA GLY A 244 -2.04 8.06 -26.57
C GLY A 244 -1.17 7.34 -27.58
N ALA A 245 -0.35 6.38 -27.13
CA ALA A 245 0.48 5.54 -27.98
C ALA A 245 -0.37 4.75 -28.99
N VAL A 246 -1.43 4.08 -28.53
CA VAL A 246 -2.38 3.35 -29.40
C VAL A 246 -3.10 4.29 -30.37
N THR A 247 -3.45 5.51 -29.93
CA THR A 247 -4.11 6.50 -30.80
C THR A 247 -3.17 7.02 -31.89
N LEU A 248 -1.87 7.11 -31.58
CA LEU A 248 -0.82 7.52 -32.50
C LEU A 248 -0.22 6.37 -33.31
N ASP A 249 -0.79 5.16 -33.17
CA ASP A 249 -0.32 3.95 -33.86
C ASP A 249 1.17 3.66 -33.59
N LEU A 250 1.61 3.90 -32.34
CA LEU A 250 2.94 3.51 -31.89
C LEU A 250 2.92 2.03 -31.54
N GLU A 251 3.93 1.30 -32.05
CA GLU A 251 4.10 -0.13 -31.82
C GLU A 251 5.32 -0.39 -30.92
N ASP A 252 5.38 -1.60 -30.35
CA ASP A 252 6.52 -2.17 -29.64
C ASP A 252 7.23 -1.19 -28.68
N ASP A 253 8.52 -0.94 -28.92
CA ASP A 253 9.40 -0.11 -28.11
C ASP A 253 8.85 1.31 -27.93
N ALA A 254 8.30 1.89 -28.99
CA ALA A 254 7.78 3.26 -28.97
C ALA A 254 6.53 3.36 -28.10
N MET A 255 5.67 2.32 -28.13
CA MET A 255 4.51 2.24 -27.25
C MET A 255 4.91 2.13 -25.78
N TRP A 256 5.87 1.26 -25.46
CA TRP A 256 6.37 1.11 -24.09
C TRP A 256 7.07 2.38 -23.60
N ALA A 257 7.99 2.94 -24.38
CA ALA A 257 8.74 4.15 -24.02
C ALA A 257 7.80 5.33 -23.78
N SER A 258 6.83 5.57 -24.68
CA SER A 258 5.85 6.64 -24.50
C SER A 258 4.98 6.44 -23.27
N THR A 259 4.50 5.21 -23.02
CA THR A 259 3.71 4.86 -21.83
C THR A 259 4.47 5.15 -20.54
N LEU A 260 5.75 4.77 -20.47
CA LEU A 260 6.60 4.98 -19.30
C LEU A 260 6.94 6.45 -19.08
N LEU A 261 7.26 7.18 -20.16
CA LEU A 261 7.58 8.60 -20.10
C LEU A 261 6.39 9.43 -19.65
N VAL A 262 5.20 9.20 -20.22
CA VAL A 262 3.98 9.90 -19.81
C VAL A 262 3.55 9.47 -18.40
N GLY A 263 3.74 8.21 -18.03
CA GLY A 263 3.60 7.74 -16.64
C GLY A 263 4.46 8.53 -15.65
N ASN A 264 5.75 8.74 -15.96
CA ASN A 264 6.66 9.54 -15.14
C ASN A 264 6.26 11.03 -15.11
N ALA A 265 5.80 11.58 -16.24
CA ALA A 265 5.26 12.94 -16.27
C ALA A 265 4.03 13.07 -15.37
N GLY A 266 3.14 12.07 -15.37
CA GLY A 266 2.00 11.98 -14.47
C GLY A 266 2.40 11.89 -13.00
N LEU A 267 3.43 11.10 -12.68
CA LEU A 267 4.00 11.01 -11.33
C LEU A 267 4.45 12.38 -10.83
N ILE A 268 5.26 13.08 -11.64
CA ILE A 268 5.80 14.41 -11.31
C ILE A 268 4.66 15.42 -11.17
N ALA A 269 3.71 15.42 -12.11
CA ALA A 269 2.54 16.30 -12.05
C ALA A 269 1.70 16.04 -10.80
N GLY A 270 1.50 14.78 -10.41
CA GLY A 270 0.81 14.39 -9.19
C GLY A 270 1.52 14.87 -7.92
N ALA A 271 2.84 14.72 -7.85
CA ALA A 271 3.65 15.20 -6.73
C ALA A 271 3.60 16.74 -6.61
N LEU A 272 3.75 17.45 -7.73
CA LEU A 272 3.67 18.91 -7.77
C LEU A 272 2.26 19.41 -7.40
N ALA A 273 1.22 18.78 -7.93
CA ALA A 273 -0.17 19.14 -7.62
C ALA A 273 -0.50 18.88 -6.14
N GLY A 274 -0.09 17.72 -5.62
CA GLY A 274 -0.28 17.36 -4.22
C GLY A 274 0.34 18.38 -3.27
N GLY A 275 1.60 18.76 -3.50
CA GLY A 275 2.30 19.74 -2.67
C GLY A 275 1.82 21.19 -2.87
N ARG A 276 1.45 21.57 -4.10
CA ARG A 276 1.03 22.96 -4.42
C ARG A 276 -0.38 23.28 -3.95
N PHE A 277 -1.29 22.31 -4.05
CA PHE A 277 -2.70 22.51 -3.72
C PHE A 277 -3.09 21.91 -2.37
N ASP A 278 -2.12 21.37 -1.63
CA ASP A 278 -2.32 20.68 -0.35
C ASP A 278 -3.47 19.66 -0.40
N LEU A 279 -3.51 18.90 -1.50
CA LEU A 279 -4.63 17.99 -1.78
C LEU A 279 -4.76 16.97 -0.67
N SER A 280 -5.94 16.84 -0.07
CA SER A 280 -6.19 15.73 0.83
C SER A 280 -6.14 14.38 0.08
N SER A 281 -5.77 13.32 0.80
CA SER A 281 -5.81 11.94 0.28
C SER A 281 -7.19 11.59 -0.28
N ARG A 282 -8.24 12.00 0.44
CA ARG A 282 -9.64 11.83 0.02
C ARG A 282 -9.95 12.56 -1.29
N ARG A 283 -9.60 13.84 -1.40
CA ARG A 283 -9.84 14.61 -2.63
C ARG A 283 -9.14 14.00 -3.83
N ALA A 284 -7.89 13.56 -3.69
CA ALA A 284 -7.16 12.89 -4.76
C ALA A 284 -7.91 11.63 -5.26
N HIS A 285 -8.42 10.80 -4.35
CA HIS A 285 -9.20 9.61 -4.72
C HIS A 285 -10.56 9.96 -5.35
N LEU A 286 -11.25 11.00 -4.88
CA LEU A 286 -12.51 11.46 -5.48
C LEU A 286 -12.31 11.99 -6.91
N ILE A 287 -11.22 12.73 -7.14
CA ILE A 287 -10.82 13.14 -8.50
C ILE A 287 -10.62 11.90 -9.38
N SER A 288 -9.86 10.91 -8.90
CA SER A 288 -9.63 9.67 -9.64
C SER A 288 -10.91 8.86 -9.87
N LEU A 289 -11.84 8.84 -8.91
CA LEU A 289 -13.13 8.19 -9.08
C LEU A 289 -13.93 8.85 -10.22
N GLY A 290 -13.91 10.19 -10.30
CA GLY A 290 -14.47 10.92 -11.44
C GLY A 290 -13.87 10.45 -12.76
N GLY A 291 -12.54 10.29 -12.82
CA GLY A 291 -11.85 9.74 -13.98
C GLY A 291 -12.29 8.33 -14.35
N LEU A 292 -12.41 7.42 -13.37
CA LEU A 292 -12.88 6.05 -13.60
C LEU A 292 -14.32 6.01 -14.11
N ILE A 293 -15.24 6.79 -13.51
CA ILE A 293 -16.63 6.90 -13.96
C ILE A 293 -16.68 7.41 -15.40
N GLY A 294 -15.87 8.42 -15.72
CA GLY A 294 -15.70 8.93 -17.08
C GLY A 294 -15.26 7.82 -18.04
N GLY A 295 -14.15 7.15 -17.74
CA GLY A 295 -13.59 6.09 -18.57
C GLY A 295 -14.53 4.92 -18.82
N PHE A 296 -15.20 4.40 -17.78
CA PHE A 296 -16.20 3.34 -17.92
C PHE A 296 -17.43 3.81 -18.72
N GLY A 297 -17.86 5.06 -18.52
CA GLY A 297 -18.88 5.70 -19.36
C GLY A 297 -18.45 5.73 -20.83
N GLY A 298 -17.19 6.08 -21.10
CA GLY A 298 -16.61 6.05 -22.44
C GLY A 298 -16.54 4.67 -23.07
N VAL A 299 -16.16 3.63 -22.30
CA VAL A 299 -16.21 2.24 -22.76
C VAL A 299 -17.65 1.88 -23.15
N GLY A 300 -18.64 2.24 -22.33
CA GLY A 300 -20.06 2.04 -22.65
C GLY A 300 -20.47 2.73 -23.96
N ILE A 301 -20.04 3.98 -24.17
CA ILE A 301 -20.27 4.72 -25.42
C ILE A 301 -19.61 4.00 -26.60
N ALA A 302 -18.34 3.62 -26.49
CA ALA A 302 -17.59 2.93 -27.54
C ALA A 302 -18.25 1.60 -27.94
N LEU A 303 -18.80 0.84 -26.98
CA LEU A 303 -19.54 -0.39 -27.26
C LEU A 303 -20.86 -0.15 -28.01
N ILE A 304 -21.52 0.98 -27.77
CA ILE A 304 -22.76 1.36 -28.47
C ILE A 304 -22.45 1.88 -29.88
N THR A 305 -21.45 2.74 -30.01
CA THR A 305 -21.10 3.37 -31.30
C THR A 305 -20.33 2.45 -32.22
N LYS A 306 -19.63 1.45 -31.66
CA LYS A 306 -18.79 0.48 -32.39
C LYS A 306 -17.88 1.19 -33.39
N PRO A 307 -16.91 1.99 -32.93
CA PRO A 307 -16.03 2.74 -33.82
C PRO A 307 -15.33 1.79 -34.80
N ASP A 308 -15.22 2.20 -36.06
CA ASP A 308 -14.64 1.38 -37.13
C ASP A 308 -13.11 1.23 -37.02
N SER A 309 -12.47 1.95 -36.10
CA SER A 309 -11.02 1.90 -35.86
C SER A 309 -10.72 1.56 -34.41
N ASP A 310 -9.64 0.80 -34.20
CA ASP A 310 -9.13 0.46 -32.88
C ASP A 310 -8.75 1.72 -32.09
N SER A 311 -8.17 2.73 -32.76
CA SER A 311 -7.90 4.04 -32.16
C SER A 311 -9.19 4.70 -31.64
N GLY A 312 -10.30 4.61 -32.37
CA GLY A 312 -11.60 5.11 -31.92
C GLY A 312 -12.10 4.43 -30.65
N ALA A 313 -11.80 3.14 -30.47
CA ALA A 313 -12.16 2.39 -29.26
C ALA A 313 -11.39 2.87 -28.01
N PHE A 314 -10.17 3.40 -28.18
CA PHE A 314 -9.37 3.97 -27.08
C PHE A 314 -9.63 5.46 -26.84
N VAL A 315 -9.80 6.26 -27.90
CA VAL A 315 -9.99 7.71 -27.79
C VAL A 315 -11.21 8.06 -26.95
N ILE A 316 -12.33 7.34 -27.11
CA ILE A 316 -13.56 7.62 -26.37
C ILE A 316 -13.37 7.42 -24.84
N PRO A 317 -12.91 6.25 -24.34
CA PRO A 317 -12.55 6.08 -22.92
C PRO A 317 -11.53 7.09 -22.40
N LEU A 318 -10.52 7.47 -23.18
CA LEU A 318 -9.51 8.44 -22.75
C LEU A 318 -10.11 9.83 -22.57
N ALA A 319 -10.83 10.33 -23.58
CA ALA A 319 -11.45 11.65 -23.53
C ALA A 319 -12.48 11.77 -22.40
N THR A 320 -13.28 10.72 -22.20
CA THR A 320 -14.27 10.67 -21.11
C THR A 320 -13.62 10.51 -19.75
N SER A 321 -12.52 9.75 -19.61
CA SER A 321 -11.71 9.71 -18.39
C SER A 321 -11.18 11.09 -18.01
N LEU A 322 -10.63 11.82 -19.00
CA LEU A 322 -10.11 13.17 -18.80
C LEU A 322 -11.23 14.14 -18.37
N ALA A 323 -12.39 14.08 -19.02
CA ALA A 323 -13.56 14.86 -18.63
C ALA A 323 -14.02 14.51 -17.19
N GLY A 324 -14.02 13.23 -16.84
CA GLY A 324 -14.34 12.73 -15.51
C GLY A 324 -13.38 13.23 -14.43
N LEU A 325 -12.07 13.25 -14.71
CA LEU A 325 -11.06 13.85 -13.82
C LEU A 325 -11.32 15.35 -13.64
N GLY A 326 -11.58 16.07 -14.73
CA GLY A 326 -11.90 17.50 -14.70
C GLY A 326 -13.13 17.80 -13.84
N LEU A 327 -14.22 17.03 -14.00
CA LEU A 327 -15.40 17.13 -13.15
C LEU A 327 -15.09 16.77 -11.70
N GLY A 328 -14.27 15.76 -11.45
CA GLY A 328 -13.80 15.41 -10.11
C GLY A 328 -13.07 16.57 -9.43
N VAL A 329 -12.23 17.31 -10.14
CA VAL A 329 -11.55 18.51 -9.61
C VAL A 329 -12.55 19.62 -9.27
N LEU A 330 -13.53 19.86 -10.15
CA LEU A 330 -14.54 20.92 -9.99
C LEU A 330 -15.56 20.64 -8.89
N LEU A 331 -15.87 19.37 -8.63
CA LEU A 331 -16.90 18.95 -7.67
C LEU A 331 -16.37 18.64 -6.27
N THR A 332 -15.05 18.68 -6.05
CA THR A 332 -14.41 18.37 -4.75
C THR A 332 -13.66 19.54 -4.06
N PRO A 333 -13.91 20.84 -4.33
CA PRO A 333 -13.10 21.91 -3.75
C PRO A 333 -13.29 22.11 -2.24
N GLU A 334 -14.42 21.68 -1.67
CA GLU A 334 -14.76 21.89 -0.25
C GLU A 334 -14.10 20.88 0.71
N ASP A 335 -13.53 19.79 0.18
CA ASP A 335 -13.01 18.68 1.01
C ASP A 335 -11.61 18.95 1.60
N ASP A 336 -10.92 20.01 1.19
CA ASP A 336 -9.58 20.36 1.71
C ASP A 336 -9.61 21.34 2.91
N GLY A 337 -10.79 21.83 3.30
CA GLY A 337 -10.92 22.95 4.24
C GLY A 337 -11.40 22.59 5.66
N ALA A 338 -11.83 21.36 5.92
CA ALA A 338 -12.25 20.97 7.26
C ALA A 338 -11.02 20.60 8.08
N PRO A 339 -10.58 21.42 9.07
CA PRO A 339 -9.53 21.00 9.98
C PRO A 339 -9.96 19.68 10.64
N GLU A 340 -9.19 18.62 10.42
CA GLU A 340 -9.46 17.26 10.91
C GLU A 340 -9.68 17.19 12.44
N GLY A 341 -9.41 18.28 13.17
CA GLY A 341 -9.56 18.39 14.61
C GLY A 341 -10.93 18.82 15.16
N GLU A 342 -11.83 19.44 14.37
CA GLU A 342 -13.09 19.99 14.93
C GLU A 342 -14.37 19.28 14.48
N SER A 343 -14.34 18.49 13.40
CA SER A 343 -15.46 17.59 13.07
C SER A 343 -15.41 16.32 13.91
N SER A 344 -15.88 16.48 15.15
CA SER A 344 -16.65 15.50 15.91
C SER A 344 -15.87 14.39 16.63
N ALA A 345 -15.66 14.61 17.93
CA ALA A 345 -15.63 13.53 18.92
C ALA A 345 -16.92 12.66 18.92
N ALA A 346 -17.98 13.10 18.21
CA ALA A 346 -19.17 12.31 17.89
C ALA A 346 -19.12 11.61 16.51
N GLY A 347 -18.05 11.79 15.72
CA GLY A 347 -17.86 11.31 14.34
C GLY A 347 -16.48 10.66 14.09
N ALA A 348 -15.61 10.57 15.09
CA ALA A 348 -14.35 9.84 15.00
C ALA A 348 -14.54 8.31 14.83
N ALA A 349 -15.75 7.78 15.05
CA ALA A 349 -16.14 6.41 14.70
C ALA A 349 -16.60 6.23 13.23
N SER A 350 -16.56 7.29 12.41
CA SER A 350 -16.91 7.26 10.97
C SER A 350 -15.73 7.56 10.03
N GLY A 351 -14.55 7.93 10.56
CA GLY A 351 -13.33 8.10 9.76
C GLY A 351 -12.61 6.79 9.41
N SER A 352 -12.98 5.65 10.03
CA SER A 352 -12.60 4.35 9.47
C SER A 352 -13.33 4.24 8.14
N LEU A 353 -12.61 4.05 7.03
CA LEU A 353 -13.19 3.64 5.75
C LEU A 353 -14.24 2.58 6.06
N SER A 354 -15.50 2.98 6.05
CA SER A 354 -16.54 2.06 6.43
C SER A 354 -16.44 0.93 5.42
N PRO A 355 -16.40 -0.34 5.88
CA PRO A 355 -16.12 -1.46 5.00
C PRO A 355 -17.19 -1.61 3.91
N ALA A 356 -18.29 -0.85 3.99
CA ALA A 356 -19.35 -0.82 2.99
C ALA A 356 -19.05 0.10 1.81
N LEU A 357 -19.32 -0.37 0.59
CA LEU A 357 -19.21 0.46 -0.63
C LEU A 357 -20.08 1.72 -0.54
N LEU A 358 -21.30 1.60 -0.02
CA LEU A 358 -22.22 2.72 0.19
C LEU A 358 -22.61 2.79 1.67
N ASN A 359 -22.41 3.96 2.28
CA ASN A 359 -22.83 4.25 3.63
C ASN A 359 -23.87 5.35 3.61
N TRP A 360 -25.00 5.08 4.24
CA TRP A 360 -25.99 6.09 4.53
C TRP A 360 -25.90 6.44 6.01
N SER A 361 -25.62 7.71 6.30
CA SER A 361 -25.59 8.23 7.67
C SER A 361 -26.89 8.97 8.01
N ASP A 362 -27.19 9.10 9.30
CA ASP A 362 -28.38 9.79 9.83
C ASP A 362 -28.54 11.25 9.35
N GLY A 363 -27.47 11.87 8.85
CA GLY A 363 -27.51 13.19 8.23
C GLY A 363 -27.97 13.22 6.76
N GLY A 364 -28.43 12.08 6.21
CA GLY A 364 -28.77 11.96 4.78
C GLY A 364 -27.57 12.05 3.85
N ARG A 365 -26.34 11.92 4.40
CA ARG A 365 -25.11 11.91 3.61
C ARG A 365 -24.82 10.49 3.13
N LEU A 366 -24.72 10.34 1.82
CA LEU A 366 -24.20 9.15 1.16
C LEU A 366 -22.67 9.24 1.12
N GLU A 367 -21.99 8.30 1.76
CA GLU A 367 -20.54 8.17 1.72
C GLU A 367 -20.16 6.92 0.94
N VAL A 368 -19.21 7.05 0.01
CA VAL A 368 -18.67 5.91 -0.75
C VAL A 368 -17.46 5.38 0.01
N GLY A 369 -17.55 4.17 0.53
CA GLY A 369 -16.44 3.46 1.17
C GLY A 369 -15.68 2.58 0.18
N LEU A 370 -14.57 2.00 0.64
CA LEU A 370 -13.87 0.95 -0.10
C LEU A 370 -14.35 -0.40 0.47
N PRO A 371 -15.06 -1.23 -0.32
CA PRO A 371 -15.52 -2.52 0.16
C PRO A 371 -14.34 -3.42 0.46
N LEU A 372 -13.98 -3.53 1.74
CA LEU A 372 -12.90 -4.40 2.20
C LEU A 372 -13.53 -5.71 2.68
N PRO A 373 -13.16 -6.87 2.08
CA PRO A 373 -13.59 -8.15 2.60
C PRO A 373 -13.04 -8.31 4.03
N PHE A 374 -13.90 -8.65 4.97
CA PHE A 374 -13.49 -9.03 6.31
C PHE A 374 -14.02 -10.42 6.67
N ALA A 375 -13.21 -11.15 7.44
CA ALA A 375 -13.63 -12.42 8.01
C ALA A 375 -14.71 -12.15 9.07
N THR A 376 -15.86 -12.80 8.93
CA THR A 376 -16.95 -12.76 9.89
C THR A 376 -17.40 -14.18 10.22
N THR A 377 -18.11 -14.35 11.33
CA THR A 377 -18.75 -15.64 11.65
C THR A 377 -20.22 -15.56 11.31
N VAL A 378 -20.68 -16.40 10.38
CA VAL A 378 -22.10 -16.51 10.01
C VAL A 378 -22.66 -17.78 10.65
N ALA A 379 -23.83 -17.68 11.27
CA ALA A 379 -24.55 -18.84 11.76
C ALA A 379 -25.14 -19.59 10.57
N ASP A 380 -24.86 -20.89 10.45
CA ASP A 380 -25.47 -21.75 9.43
C ASP A 380 -26.87 -22.18 9.91
N PRO A 381 -27.96 -21.71 9.29
CA PRO A 381 -29.30 -22.11 9.68
C PRO A 381 -29.56 -23.60 9.41
N ARG A 382 -28.77 -24.26 8.57
CA ARG A 382 -28.91 -25.70 8.25
C ARG A 382 -28.17 -26.61 9.23
N ARG A 383 -27.20 -26.09 9.98
CA ARG A 383 -26.38 -26.87 10.94
C ARG A 383 -26.63 -26.48 12.39
N ASN A 384 -27.90 -26.34 12.77
CA ASN A 384 -28.32 -26.18 14.16
C ASN A 384 -27.58 -25.05 14.90
N GLY A 385 -27.31 -23.93 14.22
CA GLY A 385 -26.61 -22.78 14.80
C GLY A 385 -25.08 -22.89 14.87
N GLN A 386 -24.45 -23.89 14.24
CA GLN A 386 -23.00 -23.89 14.06
C GLN A 386 -22.57 -22.64 13.28
N ARG A 387 -21.60 -21.91 13.86
CA ARG A 387 -20.95 -20.77 13.21
C ARG A 387 -19.79 -21.26 12.36
N HIS A 388 -19.68 -20.75 11.14
CA HIS A 388 -18.51 -20.94 10.29
C HIS A 388 -17.93 -19.58 9.89
N THR A 389 -16.63 -19.55 9.63
CA THR A 389 -15.96 -18.35 9.10
C THR A 389 -16.41 -18.16 7.66
N ALA A 390 -16.89 -16.96 7.35
CA ALA A 390 -17.23 -16.53 6.02
C ALA A 390 -16.53 -15.19 5.74
N TRP A 391 -16.37 -14.86 4.47
CA TRP A 391 -15.96 -13.52 4.04
C TRP A 391 -17.21 -12.69 3.78
N ASN A 392 -17.27 -11.50 4.38
CA ASN A 392 -18.34 -10.55 4.09
C ASN A 392 -17.74 -9.31 3.43
N VAL A 393 -18.38 -8.88 2.36
CA VAL A 393 -18.10 -7.63 1.65
C VAL A 393 -19.37 -6.81 1.77
N PRO A 394 -19.50 -5.93 2.77
CA PRO A 394 -20.71 -5.16 2.89
C PRO A 394 -20.76 -4.21 1.68
N LEU A 395 -21.90 -4.18 1.00
CA LEU A 395 -22.11 -3.29 -0.13
C LEU A 395 -22.85 -2.04 0.33
N VAL A 396 -23.73 -2.18 1.32
CA VAL A 396 -24.53 -1.08 1.86
C VAL A 396 -24.54 -1.19 3.38
N SER A 397 -24.28 -0.07 4.05
CA SER A 397 -24.43 0.08 5.49
C SER A 397 -25.36 1.25 5.75
N LEU A 398 -26.43 0.98 6.49
CA LEU A 398 -27.42 1.95 6.92
C LEU A 398 -27.21 2.17 8.42
N ARG A 399 -26.77 3.36 8.81
CA ARG A 399 -26.79 3.79 10.22
C ARG A 399 -28.08 4.63 10.39
N PHE A 400 -28.91 4.20 11.34
CA PHE A 400 -30.19 4.79 11.74
C PHE A 400 -30.14 5.21 13.20
#